data_AF-A0A448WYT4-F1
#
_entry.id   AF-A0A448WYT4-F1
#
_cell.length_a   1.000
_cell.length_b   1.000
_cell.length_c   1.000
_cell.angle_alpha   90.00
_cell.angle_beta   90.00
_cell.angle_gamma   90.00
#
_symmetry.space_group_name_H-M   'P 1'
#
loop_
_entity.id
_entity.type
_entity.pdbx_description
1 polymer ?
#
loop_
_entity_poly.entity_id
_entity_poly.type
_entity_poly.pdbx_seq_one_letter_code
_entity_poly.pdbx_strand_id
1 'polypeptide(L)'
;MPLKEEHKTFLMKILLPLHKVKSLSVYHAQLAYCVVQFLEKDPTLTQQVVLGLLKFWPKMHSPKEVMFLNELEEILDVTDPAEFRKIIRPLFRQLAKCVSSPHFQVSLIK
;
A
#
# COMPACT_ATOMS: atom_id res chain seq x y z
N MET A 1 11.85 1.15 -21.33
CA MET A 1 12.88 0.18 -20.91
C MET A 1 12.32 -0.64 -19.74
N PRO A 2 12.49 -1.97 -19.76
CA PRO A 2 12.03 -2.84 -18.68
C PRO A 2 12.76 -2.53 -17.36
N LEU A 3 12.08 -2.76 -16.24
CA LEU A 3 12.65 -2.56 -14.92
C LEU A 3 13.72 -3.63 -14.65
N LYS A 4 14.95 -3.20 -14.33
CA LYS A 4 16.03 -4.13 -13.95
C LYS A 4 15.69 -4.85 -12.64
N GLU A 5 16.15 -6.10 -12.50
CA GLU A 5 15.93 -6.92 -11.30
C GLU A 5 16.49 -6.31 -10.01
N GLU A 6 17.57 -5.54 -10.10
CA GLU A 6 18.12 -4.77 -8.98
C GLU A 6 17.11 -3.77 -8.40
N HIS A 7 16.32 -3.12 -9.26
CA HIS A 7 15.30 -2.17 -8.85
C HIS A 7 14.08 -2.88 -8.24
N LYS A 8 13.68 -4.04 -8.77
CA LYS A 8 12.62 -4.87 -8.16
C LYS A 8 13.04 -5.34 -6.77
N THR A 9 14.30 -5.75 -6.62
CA THR A 9 14.88 -6.13 -5.34
C THR A 9 14.88 -4.95 -4.37
N PHE A 10 15.25 -3.75 -4.84
CA PHE A 10 15.22 -2.53 -4.04
C PHE A 10 13.81 -2.20 -3.53
N LEU A 11 12.79 -2.27 -4.39
CA LEU A 11 11.38 -2.10 -3.99
C LEU A 11 10.99 -3.09 -2.88
N MET A 12 11.28 -4.38 -3.08
CA MET A 12 10.82 -5.44 -2.16
C MET A 12 11.60 -5.51 -0.85
N LYS A 13 12.91 -5.22 -0.88
CA LYS A 13 13.81 -5.39 0.26
C LYS A 13 14.06 -4.11 1.04
N ILE A 14 13.87 -2.95 0.41
CA ILE A 14 14.17 -1.65 1.02
C ILE A 14 12.90 -0.81 1.15
N LEU A 15 12.23 -0.45 0.05
CA LEU A 15 11.09 0.48 0.09
C LEU A 15 9.90 -0.10 0.87
N LEU A 16 9.48 -1.33 0.57
CA LEU A 16 8.35 -1.94 1.29
C LEU A 16 8.60 -2.05 2.81
N PRO A 17 9.76 -2.53 3.30
CA PRO A 17 10.04 -2.55 4.74
C PRO A 17 10.04 -1.19 5.44
N LEU A 18 10.31 -0.07 4.75
CA LEU A 18 10.28 1.27 5.37
C LEU A 18 8.90 1.63 5.95
N HIS A 19 7.81 1.06 5.42
CA HIS A 19 6.45 1.24 5.94
C HIS A 19 6.28 0.75 7.40
N LYS A 20 7.19 -0.07 7.93
CA LYS A 20 7.12 -0.55 9.32
C LYS A 20 7.55 0.49 10.35
N VAL A 21 8.42 1.42 9.98
CA VAL A 21 9.10 2.31 10.91
C VAL A 21 8.10 3.25 11.59
N LYS A 22 8.33 3.60 12.86
CA LYS A 22 7.42 4.45 13.66
C LYS A 22 7.29 5.87 13.08
N SER A 23 8.39 6.44 12.59
CA SER A 23 8.46 7.80 12.02
C SER A 23 8.06 7.87 10.53
N LEU A 24 7.22 6.94 10.05
CA LEU A 24 6.80 6.88 8.64
C LEU A 24 6.21 8.21 8.15
N SER A 25 5.48 8.94 9.01
CA SER A 25 4.86 10.23 8.67
C SER A 25 5.82 11.28 8.13
N VAL A 26 7.11 11.19 8.45
CA VAL A 26 8.13 12.15 8.00
C VAL A 26 8.42 12.04 6.51
N TYR A 27 8.24 10.86 5.91
CA TYR A 27 8.66 10.58 4.52
C TYR A 27 7.63 9.77 3.71
N HIS A 28 6.43 9.58 4.24
CA HIS A 28 5.42 8.72 3.63
C HIS A 28 5.05 9.13 2.21
N ALA A 29 4.82 10.43 1.98
CA ALA A 29 4.42 10.93 0.66
C ALA A 29 5.47 10.59 -0.41
N GLN A 30 6.76 10.75 -0.08
CA GLN A 30 7.85 10.42 -0.99
C GLN A 30 7.97 8.89 -1.21
N LEU A 31 7.72 8.10 -0.15
CA LEU A 31 7.76 6.64 -0.24
C LEU A 31 6.61 6.09 -1.10
N ALA A 32 5.38 6.55 -0.86
CA ALA A 32 4.20 6.20 -1.64
C ALA A 32 4.38 6.57 -3.12
N TYR A 33 4.85 7.80 -3.39
CA TYR A 33 5.20 8.23 -4.75
C TYR A 33 6.20 7.28 -5.42
N CYS A 34 7.26 6.89 -4.72
CA CYS A 34 8.22 5.92 -5.26
C CYS A 34 7.52 4.60 -5.60
N VAL A 35 6.72 4.04 -4.68
CA VAL A 35 6.01 2.77 -4.90
C VAL A 35 5.09 2.84 -6.12
N VAL A 36 4.28 3.90 -6.26
CA VAL A 36 3.40 4.10 -7.41
C VAL A 36 4.19 4.17 -8.72
N GLN A 37 5.31 4.92 -8.74
CA GLN A 37 6.19 4.99 -9.92
C GLN A 37 6.78 3.63 -10.33
N PHE A 38 7.03 2.72 -9.39
CA PHE A 38 7.42 1.35 -9.71
C PHE A 38 6.29 0.57 -10.39
N LEU A 39 5.05 0.75 -9.93
CA LEU A 39 3.87 0.04 -10.46
C LEU A 39 3.44 0.56 -11.83
N GLU A 40 3.49 1.87 -12.07
CA GLU A 40 3.26 2.44 -13.40
C GLU A 40 4.24 1.88 -14.45
N LYS A 41 5.46 1.57 -14.01
CA LYS A 41 6.51 1.04 -14.88
C LYS A 41 6.48 -0.48 -15.06
N ASP A 42 6.01 -1.21 -14.05
CA ASP A 42 5.86 -2.66 -14.07
C ASP A 42 4.67 -3.10 -13.19
N PRO A 43 3.45 -3.20 -13.76
CA PRO A 43 2.24 -3.53 -12.99
C PRO A 43 2.25 -4.96 -12.45
N THR A 44 3.12 -5.85 -12.97
CA THR A 44 3.23 -7.23 -12.47
C THR A 44 3.71 -7.30 -11.01
N LEU A 45 4.24 -6.19 -10.49
CA LEU A 45 4.69 -6.05 -9.10
C LEU A 45 3.53 -5.78 -8.12
N THR A 46 2.36 -5.35 -8.60
CA THR A 46 1.21 -4.91 -7.78
C THR A 46 0.83 -5.94 -6.73
N GLN A 47 0.71 -7.22 -7.11
CA GLN A 47 0.34 -8.26 -6.15
C GLN A 47 1.33 -8.36 -4.99
N GLN A 48 2.63 -8.31 -5.27
CA GLN A 48 3.66 -8.42 -4.24
C GLN A 48 3.70 -7.18 -3.33
N VAL A 49 3.54 -5.99 -3.92
CA VAL A 49 3.48 -4.71 -3.19
C VAL A 49 2.29 -4.68 -2.23
N VAL A 50 1.08 -4.92 -2.74
CA VAL A 50 -0.15 -4.87 -1.92
C VAL A 50 -0.12 -5.93 -0.82
N LEU A 51 0.30 -7.16 -1.11
CA LEU A 51 0.45 -8.17 -0.06
C LEU A 51 1.52 -7.80 0.97
N GLY A 52 2.59 -7.11 0.56
CA GLY A 52 3.60 -6.55 1.44
C GLY A 52 3.04 -5.49 2.38
N LEU A 53 2.28 -4.52 1.86
CA LEU A 53 1.60 -3.50 2.65
C LEU A 53 0.60 -4.11 3.63
N LEU A 54 -0.25 -5.03 3.16
CA LEU A 54 -1.21 -5.75 4.02
C LEU A 54 -0.52 -6.55 5.13
N LYS A 55 0.68 -7.10 4.87
CA LYS A 55 1.49 -7.77 5.90
C LYS A 55 2.00 -6.79 6.97
N PHE A 56 2.24 -5.54 6.61
CA PHE A 56 2.75 -4.50 7.51
C PHE A 56 1.65 -3.59 8.08
N TRP A 57 0.38 -3.96 7.86
CA TRP A 57 -0.77 -3.17 8.26
C TRP A 57 -0.70 -2.77 9.75
N PRO A 58 -0.84 -1.48 10.07
CA PRO A 58 -0.84 -1.01 11.45
C PRO A 58 -2.09 -1.49 12.19
N LYS A 59 -1.91 -2.09 13.38
CA LYS A 59 -3.03 -2.63 14.18
C LYS A 59 -3.50 -1.73 15.32
N MET A 60 -2.66 -0.78 15.74
CA MET A 60 -2.83 0.02 16.97
C MET A 60 -2.49 1.50 16.76
N HIS A 61 -2.32 1.96 15.51
CA HIS A 61 -1.84 3.31 15.21
C HIS A 61 -2.68 3.96 14.11
N SER A 62 -3.83 4.51 14.48
CA SER A 62 -4.85 5.01 13.54
C SER A 62 -4.32 6.01 12.51
N PRO A 63 -3.47 7.01 12.84
CA PRO A 63 -2.94 7.92 11.82
C PRO A 63 -2.13 7.21 10.73
N LYS A 64 -1.46 6.11 11.10
CA LYS A 64 -0.66 5.31 10.16
C LYS A 64 -1.55 4.41 9.32
N GLU A 65 -2.69 3.98 9.86
CA GLU A 65 -3.70 3.24 9.10
C GLU A 65 -4.30 4.12 8.00
N VAL A 66 -4.61 5.39 8.30
CA VAL A 66 -5.07 6.36 7.28
C VAL A 66 -4.03 6.54 6.18
N MET A 67 -2.75 6.65 6.53
CA MET A 67 -1.67 6.75 5.54
C MET A 67 -1.61 5.54 4.61
N PHE A 68 -1.72 4.32 5.16
CA PHE A 68 -1.76 3.08 4.37
C PHE A 68 -3.00 3.01 3.46
N LEU A 69 -4.14 3.54 3.91
CA LEU A 69 -5.36 3.60 3.10
C LEU A 69 -5.19 4.57 1.92
N ASN A 70 -4.62 5.75 2.15
CA ASN A 70 -4.34 6.73 1.09
C ASN A 70 -3.35 6.15 0.06
N GLU A 71 -2.26 5.52 0.51
CA GLU A 71 -1.30 4.88 -0.42
C GLU A 71 -1.95 3.73 -1.21
N LEU A 72 -2.81 2.92 -0.57
CA LEU A 72 -3.55 1.87 -1.28
C LEU A 72 -4.50 2.44 -2.33
N GLU A 73 -5.16 3.57 -2.07
CA GLU A 73 -6.00 4.26 -3.05
C GLU A 73 -5.18 4.68 -4.27
N GLU A 74 -4.05 5.36 -4.07
CA GLU A 74 -3.14 5.76 -5.15
C GLU A 74 -2.61 4.55 -5.97
N ILE A 75 -2.31 3.43 -5.30
CA ILE A 75 -1.93 2.19 -5.97
C ILE A 75 -3.07 1.63 -6.82
N LEU A 76 -4.31 1.67 -6.31
CA LEU A 76 -5.49 1.15 -7.02
C LEU A 76 -5.83 1.97 -8.25
N ASP A 77 -5.58 3.28 -8.24
CA ASP A 77 -5.78 4.17 -9.40
C ASP A 77 -4.93 3.78 -10.61
N VAL A 78 -3.74 3.22 -10.38
CA VAL A 78 -2.82 2.77 -11.44
C VAL A 78 -2.87 1.25 -11.68
N THR A 79 -3.66 0.51 -10.90
CA THR A 79 -3.72 -0.96 -10.98
C THR A 79 -4.65 -1.41 -12.11
N ASP A 80 -4.14 -2.24 -13.03
CA ASP A 80 -4.98 -2.82 -14.07
C ASP A 80 -5.94 -3.91 -13.54
N PRO A 81 -7.05 -4.21 -14.24
CA PRO A 81 -8.03 -5.18 -13.79
C PRO A 81 -7.50 -6.62 -13.61
N ALA A 82 -6.44 -7.01 -14.34
CA ALA A 82 -5.90 -8.36 -14.24
C ALA A 82 -5.10 -8.53 -12.94
N GLU A 83 -4.30 -7.52 -12.57
CA GLU A 83 -3.59 -7.50 -11.30
C GLU A 83 -4.53 -7.31 -10.11
N PHE A 84 -5.56 -6.47 -10.24
CA PHE A 84 -6.57 -6.26 -9.19
C PHE A 84 -7.26 -7.56 -8.77
N ARG A 85 -7.61 -8.42 -9.74
CA ARG A 85 -8.24 -9.73 -9.46
C ARG A 85 -7.39 -10.62 -8.54
N LYS A 86 -6.06 -10.47 -8.56
CA LYS A 86 -5.15 -11.27 -7.72
C LYS A 86 -5.16 -10.80 -6.26
N ILE A 87 -5.48 -9.54 -6.00
CA ILE A 87 -5.41 -8.91 -4.67
C ILE A 87 -6.78 -8.61 -4.04
N ILE A 88 -7.87 -8.65 -4.80
CA ILE A 88 -9.21 -8.24 -4.36
C ILE A 88 -9.64 -8.92 -3.05
N ARG A 89 -9.46 -10.23 -2.93
CA ARG A 89 -9.88 -10.98 -1.73
C ARG A 89 -9.15 -10.54 -0.45
N PRO A 90 -7.80 -10.55 -0.39
CA PRO A 90 -7.09 -10.10 0.80
C PRO A 90 -7.26 -8.61 1.07
N LEU A 91 -7.34 -7.77 0.02
CA LEU A 91 -7.56 -6.33 0.15
C LEU A 91 -8.90 -6.02 0.82
N PHE A 92 -10.01 -6.52 0.28
CA PHE A 92 -11.34 -6.24 0.83
C PHE A 92 -11.53 -6.82 2.23
N ARG A 93 -10.88 -7.95 2.54
CA ARG A 93 -10.87 -8.48 3.92
C ARG A 93 -10.23 -7.50 4.89
N GLN A 94 -9.18 -6.78 4.47
CA GLN A 94 -8.54 -5.77 5.32
C GLN A 94 -9.40 -4.51 5.39
N LEU A 95 -9.94 -4.02 4.27
CA LEU A 95 -10.83 -2.85 4.25
C LEU A 95 -12.07 -3.05 5.13
N ALA A 96 -12.69 -4.24 5.10
CA ALA A 96 -13.83 -4.56 5.96
C ALA A 96 -13.50 -4.41 7.46
N LYS A 97 -12.28 -4.76 7.88
CA LYS A 97 -11.82 -4.54 9.26
C LYS A 97 -11.66 -3.07 9.58
N CYS A 98 -11.10 -2.29 8.65
CA CYS A 98 -10.89 -0.85 8.81
C CYS A 98 -12.24 -0.13 8.99
N VAL A 99 -13.24 -0.47 8.18
CA VAL A 99 -14.60 0.09 8.26
C VAL A 99 -15.30 -0.27 9.58
N SER A 100 -15.00 -1.44 10.15
CA SER A 100 -15.56 -1.86 11.44
C SER A 100 -14.83 -1.28 12.67
N SER A 101 -13.73 -0.55 12.49
CA SER A 101 -12.90 -0.06 13.60
C SER A 101 -13.58 1.08 14.37
N PRO A 102 -13.75 0.96 15.71
CA PRO A 102 -14.37 2.00 16.54
C PRO A 102 -13.48 3.25 16.70
N HIS A 103 -12.21 3.17 16.29
CA HIS A 103 -11.22 4.24 16.39
C HIS A 103 -11.01 5.02 15.10
N PHE A 104 -11.73 4.67 14.02
CA PHE A 104 -11.69 5.48 12.82
C PHE A 104 -12.29 6.84 13.19
N GLN A 105 -11.52 7.92 13.04
CA GLN A 105 -12.04 9.27 13.23
C GLN A 105 -13.22 9.43 12.26
N VAL A 106 -14.42 9.26 12.82
CA VAL A 106 -15.75 9.60 12.32
C VAL A 106 -15.84 9.71 10.79
N SER A 107 -16.29 8.62 10.16
CA SER A 107 -17.23 8.67 9.02
C SER A 107 -16.81 9.56 7.83
N LEU A 108 -16.15 8.98 6.82
CA LEU A 108 -15.93 9.63 5.50
C LEU A 108 -17.23 9.88 4.68
N ILE A 109 -18.41 9.85 5.32
CA ILE A 109 -19.68 10.34 4.77
C ILE A 109 -20.53 10.88 5.94
N LYS A 110 -20.39 12.18 6.20
CA LYS A 110 -21.50 13.06 6.55
C LYS A 110 -21.33 14.35 5.78
#